data_AF-A0A3D4QSF7-F1
#
_entry.id   AF-A0A3D4QSF7-F1
#
_cell.length_a   1.000
_cell.length_b   1.000
_cell.length_c   1.000
_cell.angle_alpha   90.00
_cell.angle_beta   90.00
_cell.angle_gamma   90.00
#
_symmetry.space_group_name_H-M   'P 1'
#
loop_
_entity.id
_entity.type
_entity.pdbx_description
1 polymer ?
#
loop_
_entity_poly.entity_id
_entity_poly.type
_entity_poly.pdbx_seq_one_letter_code
_entity_poly.pdbx_strand_id
1 'polypeptide(L)'
;GTGGLRGVIGAGSNRMNQYTVAIVTQGLANYICKAGEKAKEKGAAIAYDSRRKSAEFALKAALVLCANGIKVYLYSELQPTPVLSFTVRELGTTAG
;
A
#
# COMPACT_ATOMS: atom_id res chain seq x y z
N GLY A 1 3.11 -7.98 -12.23
CA GLY A 1 4.47 -8.30 -12.69
C GLY A 1 5.42 -8.24 -11.51
N THR A 2 6.72 -8.45 -11.72
CA THR A 2 7.73 -8.47 -10.64
C THR A 2 7.85 -7.14 -9.87
N GLY A 3 7.54 -6.02 -10.51
CA GLY A 3 7.51 -4.68 -9.89
C GLY A 3 6.12 -4.18 -9.53
N GLY A 4 5.21 -5.06 -9.11
CA GLY A 4 3.85 -4.72 -8.67
C GLY A 4 2.80 -4.65 -9.78
N LEU A 5 1.63 -4.09 -9.44
CA LEU A 5 0.52 -3.83 -10.35
C LEU A 5 0.83 -2.59 -11.20
N ARG A 6 0.61 -2.68 -12.52
CA ARG A 6 0.77 -1.56 -13.46
C ARG A 6 -0.42 -1.56 -14.43
N GLY A 7 -0.89 -0.36 -14.79
CA GLY A 7 -2.00 -0.21 -15.72
C GLY A 7 -2.26 1.25 -16.09
N VAL A 8 -2.97 1.45 -17.20
CA VAL A 8 -3.40 2.79 -17.62
C VAL A 8 -4.52 3.28 -16.70
N ILE A 9 -4.41 4.53 -16.23
CA ILE A 9 -5.43 5.13 -15.37
C ILE A 9 -6.74 5.30 -16.15
N GLY A 10 -7.85 4.78 -15.62
CA GLY A 10 -9.16 4.86 -16.25
C GLY A 10 -10.24 4.09 -15.50
N ALA A 11 -11.48 4.21 -15.97
CA ALA A 11 -12.60 3.42 -15.47
C ALA A 11 -12.58 1.99 -16.04
N GLY A 12 -13.20 1.06 -15.32
CA GLY A 12 -13.26 -0.35 -15.69
C GLY A 12 -12.28 -1.24 -14.93
N SER A 13 -12.53 -2.55 -14.97
CA SER A 13 -11.76 -3.57 -14.23
C SER A 13 -10.37 -3.83 -14.81
N ASN A 14 -10.12 -3.43 -16.06
CA ASN A 14 -8.83 -3.56 -16.76
C ASN A 14 -7.99 -2.26 -16.73
N ARG A 15 -8.29 -1.36 -15.79
CA ARG A 15 -7.64 -0.06 -15.64
C ARG A 15 -7.18 0.18 -14.21
N MET A 16 -6.22 1.10 -14.08
CA MET A 16 -5.74 1.58 -12.79
C MET A 16 -6.73 2.62 -12.24
N ASN A 17 -7.35 2.32 -11.11
CA ASN A 17 -8.27 3.22 -10.41
C ASN A 17 -8.34 2.84 -8.93
N GLN A 18 -9.08 3.63 -8.14
CA GLN A 18 -9.21 3.40 -6.70
C GLN A 18 -9.84 2.04 -6.35
N TYR A 19 -10.71 1.50 -7.20
CA TYR A 19 -11.31 0.18 -6.98
C TYR A 19 -10.29 -0.94 -7.19
N THR A 20 -9.53 -0.89 -8.29
CA THR A 20 -8.45 -1.85 -8.55
C THR A 20 -7.39 -1.80 -7.45
N VAL A 21 -7.00 -0.60 -6.99
CA VAL A 21 -6.10 -0.43 -5.84
C VAL A 21 -6.69 -1.11 -4.61
N ALA A 22 -7.95 -0.83 -4.28
CA ALA A 22 -8.60 -1.37 -3.09
C ALA A 22 -8.66 -2.91 -3.09
N ILE A 23 -8.98 -3.54 -4.23
CA ILE A 23 -9.00 -5.01 -4.34
C ILE A 23 -7.60 -5.59 -4.10
N VAL A 24 -6.58 -5.03 -4.74
CA VAL A 24 -5.22 -5.55 -4.60
C VAL A 24 -4.72 -5.34 -3.16
N THR A 25 -4.99 -4.18 -2.57
CA THR A 25 -4.65 -3.91 -1.18
C THR A 25 -5.42 -4.80 -0.21
N GLN A 26 -6.68 -5.13 -0.49
CA GLN A 26 -7.44 -6.09 0.32
C GLN A 26 -6.82 -7.49 0.25
N GLY A 27 -6.30 -7.90 -0.90
CA GLY A 27 -5.52 -9.14 -1.03
C GLY A 27 -4.29 -9.16 -0.12
N LEU A 28 -3.53 -8.05 -0.08
CA LEU A 28 -2.40 -7.89 0.84
C LEU A 28 -2.86 -7.88 2.32
N ALA A 29 -3.96 -7.18 2.63
CA ALA A 29 -4.53 -7.14 3.97
C ALA A 29 -4.88 -8.55 4.47
N ASN A 30 -5.55 -9.34 3.65
CA ASN A 30 -5.90 -10.72 3.95
C ASN A 30 -4.65 -11.58 4.21
N TYR A 31 -3.57 -11.35 3.46
CA TYR A 31 -2.31 -12.06 3.67
C TYR A 31 -1.66 -11.69 5.02
N ILE A 32 -1.62 -10.40 5.37
CA ILE A 32 -1.11 -9.91 6.65
C ILE A 32 -1.96 -10.46 7.81
N CYS A 33 -3.29 -10.43 7.70
CA CYS A 33 -4.18 -10.95 8.73
C CYS A 33 -3.97 -12.45 8.97
N LYS A 34 -3.72 -13.23 7.91
CA LYS A 34 -3.38 -14.67 8.04
C LYS A 34 -2.05 -14.90 8.77
N ALA A 35 -1.13 -13.95 8.74
CA ALA A 35 0.14 -14.02 9.47
C ALA A 35 0.00 -13.69 10.98
N GLY A 36 -1.20 -13.30 11.43
CA GLY A 36 -1.54 -13.11 12.84
C GLY A 36 -1.41 -11.67 13.35
N GLU A 37 -1.83 -11.44 14.60
CA GLU A 37 -1.93 -10.08 15.18
C GLU A 37 -0.58 -9.34 15.25
N LYS A 38 0.51 -10.04 15.57
CA LYS A 38 1.86 -9.45 15.56
C LYS A 38 2.24 -8.87 14.19
N ALA A 39 1.76 -9.48 13.10
CA ALA A 39 2.00 -8.97 11.74
C ALA A 39 1.18 -7.70 11.47
N LYS A 40 -0.05 -7.63 11.98
CA LYS A 40 -0.92 -6.45 11.87
C LYS A 40 -0.38 -5.26 12.68
N GLU A 41 0.16 -5.53 13.87
CA GLU A 41 0.80 -4.52 14.74
C GLU A 41 2.08 -3.93 14.11
N LYS A 42 2.94 -4.77 13.52
CA LYS A 42 4.10 -4.33 12.74
C LYS A 42 3.68 -3.45 11.56
N GLY A 43 2.53 -3.75 10.96
CA GLY A 43 1.89 -2.86 10.00
C GLY A 43 2.55 -2.84 8.61
N ALA A 44 2.23 -1.81 7.84
CA ALA A 44 2.78 -1.56 6.52
C ALA A 44 3.25 -0.11 6.36
N ALA A 45 4.35 0.11 5.65
CA ALA A 45 4.79 1.43 5.22
C ALA A 45 4.24 1.72 3.82
N ILE A 46 3.86 2.96 3.52
CA ILE A 46 3.39 3.37 2.19
C ILE A 46 4.05 4.70 1.83
N ALA A 47 4.68 4.73 0.65
CA ALA A 47 5.20 5.92 0.01
C ALA A 47 4.57 6.09 -1.38
N TYR A 48 4.63 7.31 -1.91
CA TYR A 48 4.17 7.61 -3.26
C TYR A 48 5.12 8.57 -3.96
N ASP A 49 5.06 8.54 -5.28
CA ASP A 49 5.89 9.34 -6.19
C ASP A 49 5.05 10.44 -6.88
N SER A 50 5.68 11.16 -7.80
CA SER A 50 5.07 12.30 -8.51
C SER A 50 4.07 11.92 -9.59
N ARG A 51 3.76 10.63 -9.78
CA ARG A 51 2.79 10.21 -10.81
C ARG A 51 1.40 10.71 -10.48
N ARG A 52 0.61 10.96 -11.53
CA ARG A 52 -0.78 11.39 -11.39
C ARG A 52 -1.56 10.38 -10.55
N LYS A 53 -2.29 10.87 -9.54
CA LYS A 53 -3.06 10.11 -8.55
C LYS A 53 -2.25 9.22 -7.59
N SER A 54 -0.92 9.30 -7.57
CA SER A 54 -0.09 8.46 -6.69
C SER A 54 -0.47 8.64 -5.21
N ALA A 55 -0.62 9.89 -4.75
CA ALA A 55 -1.06 10.23 -3.40
C ALA A 55 -2.48 9.70 -3.08
N GLU A 56 -3.43 9.86 -4.01
CA GLU A 56 -4.80 9.34 -3.84
C GLU A 56 -4.82 7.81 -3.72
N PHE A 57 -4.02 7.11 -4.53
CA PHE A 57 -3.92 5.66 -4.49
C PHE A 57 -3.21 5.16 -3.23
N ALA A 58 -2.16 5.86 -2.78
CA ALA A 58 -1.50 5.56 -1.52
C ALA A 58 -2.44 5.74 -0.31
N LEU A 59 -3.20 6.84 -0.27
CA LEU A 59 -4.21 7.06 0.76
C LEU A 59 -5.29 5.98 0.70
N LYS A 60 -5.77 5.60 -0.50
CA LYS A 60 -6.77 4.54 -0.64
C LYS A 60 -6.25 3.20 -0.12
N ALA A 61 -5.00 2.85 -0.42
CA ALA A 61 -4.37 1.65 0.09
C ALA A 61 -4.24 1.69 1.63
N ALA A 62 -3.80 2.82 2.19
CA ALA A 62 -3.71 3.01 3.63
C ALA A 62 -5.07 2.80 4.32
N LEU A 63 -6.14 3.41 3.80
CA LEU A 63 -7.48 3.28 4.36
C LEU A 63 -7.99 1.83 4.34
N VAL A 64 -7.71 1.08 3.27
CA VAL A 64 -8.09 -0.34 3.19
C VAL A 64 -7.35 -1.17 4.23
N LEU A 65 -6.04 -0.97 4.41
CA LEU A 65 -5.28 -1.67 5.44
C LEU A 65 -5.77 -1.30 6.86
N CYS A 66 -5.96 -0.01 7.15
CA CYS A 66 -6.49 0.45 8.43
C CYS A 66 -7.87 -0.12 8.74
N ALA A 67 -8.75 -0.24 7.74
CA ALA A 67 -10.07 -0.85 7.91
C ALA A 67 -10.01 -2.33 8.30
N ASN A 68 -8.90 -3.01 8.00
CA ASN A 68 -8.63 -4.39 8.42
C ASN A 68 -7.85 -4.47 9.76
N GLY A 69 -7.70 -3.35 10.47
CA GLY A 69 -6.99 -3.28 11.74
C GLY A 69 -5.47 -3.42 11.61
N ILE A 70 -4.90 -3.10 10.44
CA ILE A 70 -3.45 -3.12 10.20
C ILE A 70 -2.90 -1.72 10.44
N LYS A 71 -1.80 -1.60 11.19
CA LYS A 71 -1.10 -0.32 11.39
C LYS A 71 -0.50 0.16 10.07
N VAL A 72 -0.64 1.44 9.74
CA VAL A 72 -0.07 2.01 8.50
C VAL A 72 0.77 3.24 8.78
N TYR A 73 1.95 3.29 8.17
CA TYR A 73 2.82 4.45 8.14
C TYR A 73 2.78 5.03 6.73
N LEU A 74 2.01 6.10 6.54
CA LEU A 74 1.87 6.80 5.25
C LEU A 74 2.70 8.09 5.29
N TYR A 75 3.56 8.28 4.29
CA TYR A 75 4.23 9.56 4.12
C TYR A 75 3.25 10.67 3.73
N SER A 76 3.44 11.87 4.28
CA SER A 76 2.64 13.06 3.94
C SER A 76 3.11 13.77 2.67
N GLU A 77 4.26 13.38 2.14
CA GLU A 77 4.93 14.03 1.01
C GLU A 77 5.51 13.00 0.04
N LEU A 78 5.94 13.48 -1.13
CA LEU A 78 6.59 12.67 -2.15
C LEU A 78 7.86 12.03 -1.61
N GLN A 79 8.03 10.73 -1.84
CA GLN A 79 9.24 10.01 -1.42
C GLN A 79 9.74 9.06 -2.49
N PRO A 80 11.07 8.96 -2.68
CA PRO A 80 11.65 8.00 -3.61
C PRO A 80 11.57 6.58 -3.02
N THR A 81 11.51 5.56 -3.88
CA THR A 81 11.40 4.14 -3.48
C THR A 81 12.48 3.65 -2.51
N PRO A 82 13.74 4.13 -2.54
CA PRO A 82 14.73 3.75 -1.54
C PRO A 82 14.35 4.16 -0.11
N VAL A 83 13.64 5.28 0.07
CA VAL A 83 13.17 5.74 1.39
C VAL A 83 12.14 4.77 1.95
N LEU A 84 11.18 4.31 1.12
CA LEU A 84 10.25 3.26 1.53
C LEU A 84 10.98 1.98 1.95
N SER A 85 11.96 1.56 1.15
CA SER A 85 12.77 0.36 1.43
C SER A 85 13.56 0.46 2.73
N PHE A 86 14.05 1.65 3.06
CA PHE A 86 14.69 1.95 4.34
C PHE A 86 13.67 1.86 5.49
N THR A 87 12.53 2.52 5.37
CA THR A 87 11.48 2.61 6.39
C THR A 87 10.90 1.25 6.77
N VAL A 88 10.71 0.35 5.80
CA VAL A 88 10.27 -1.02 6.07
C VAL A 88 11.26 -1.74 7.01
N ARG A 89 12.56 -1.58 6.78
CA ARG A 89 13.61 -2.21 7.60
C ARG A 89 13.73 -1.54 8.95
N GLU A 90 13.74 -0.22 8.97
CA GLU A 90 13.92 0.59 10.17
C GLU A 90 12.76 0.39 11.16
N LEU A 91 11.52 0.43 10.68
CA LEU A 91 10.33 0.25 11.51
C LEU A 91 9.93 -1.23 11.68
N GLY A 92 10.60 -2.14 11.00
CA GLY A 92 10.30 -3.57 11.03
C GLY A 92 8.89 -3.92 10.59
N THR A 93 8.34 -3.19 9.60
CA THR A 93 6.98 -3.41 9.11
C THR A 93 6.85 -4.76 8.40
N THR A 94 5.63 -5.29 8.39
CA THR A 94 5.32 -6.55 7.68
C THR A 94 5.34 -6.35 6.17
N ALA A 95 4.97 -5.16 5.69
CA ALA A 95 4.89 -4.84 4.27
C ALA A 95 5.33 -3.39 3.98
N GLY A 96 5.57 -3.12 2.68
CA GLY A 96 5.92 -1.83 2.11
C GLY A 96 5.35 -1.68 0.71
#